data_AF-A0A6M1S4X5-F1
#
_entry.id   AF-A0A6M1S4X5-F1
#
_cell.length_a   1.000
_cell.length_b   1.000
_cell.length_c   1.000
_cell.angle_alpha   90.00
_cell.angle_beta   90.00
_cell.angle_gamma   90.00
#
_symmetry.space_group_name_H-M   'P 1'
#
loop_
_entity.id
_entity.type
_entity.pdbx_description
1 polymer ?
#
loop_
_entity_poly.entity_id
_entity_poly.type
_entity_poly.pdbx_seq_one_letter_code
_entity_poly.pdbx_strand_id
1 'polypeptide(L)'
;MKAVTIEKLLIWAFTQELPKVGSGDLGVGIGLSSAWAMTRDFAVLGTLIDRSPNIYGVVPDFLEYGEPHPDALAAGAAVRAIAEMTFSIPDGWQPFPEWPDEHGLIASEVARVVEEQRLKGDRVSGRYVVALVTGSAILGFGPDWRADMPRTQMVKHAGKEAWFVTRKARDAFGRVYEYETDGFDRRKQRPVKGAYRKYTLSDPIRGAILSRLEWELWQDALSYLARSLANRLEGHAIAPFVPDRHPWRRRARSANSSQGFDMAG
;
A
#
# COMPACT_ATOMS: atom_id res chain seq x y z
N MET A 1 -11.35 16.64 28.14
CA MET A 1 -10.58 16.01 27.06
C MET A 1 -11.38 14.83 26.51
N LYS A 2 -11.67 14.79 25.21
CA LYS A 2 -12.51 13.75 24.59
C LYS A 2 -11.63 12.62 24.05
N ALA A 3 -11.92 11.37 24.41
CA ALA A 3 -11.21 10.22 23.85
C ALA A 3 -11.61 10.01 22.37
N VAL A 4 -10.61 9.86 21.50
CA VAL A 4 -10.79 9.69 20.06
C VAL A 4 -9.79 8.65 19.53
N THR A 5 -10.19 7.85 18.54
CA THR A 5 -9.24 6.93 17.89
C THR A 5 -8.32 7.73 16.98
N ILE A 6 -7.12 7.19 16.73
CA ILE A 6 -6.14 7.87 15.89
C ILE A 6 -6.68 8.14 14.48
N GLU A 7 -7.45 7.20 13.91
CA GLU A 7 -8.05 7.34 12.59
C GLU A 7 -9.09 8.46 12.57
N LYS A 8 -9.97 8.52 13.59
CA LYS A 8 -10.99 9.58 13.68
C LYS A 8 -10.36 10.96 13.85
N LEU A 9 -9.28 11.06 14.63
CA LEU A 9 -8.53 12.30 14.78
C LEU A 9 -7.93 12.72 13.43
N LEU A 10 -7.29 11.80 12.71
CA LEU A 10 -6.67 12.10 11.43
C LEU A 10 -7.71 12.48 10.37
N ILE A 11 -8.83 11.76 10.28
CA ILE A 11 -9.91 12.10 9.34
C ILE A 11 -10.41 13.51 9.62
N TRP A 12 -10.76 13.83 10.87
CA TRP A 12 -11.20 15.18 11.25
C TRP A 12 -10.13 16.24 10.93
N ALA A 13 -8.88 15.99 11.32
CA ALA A 13 -7.80 16.93 11.10
C ALA A 13 -7.60 17.22 9.60
N PHE A 14 -7.54 16.20 8.75
CA PHE A 14 -7.25 16.35 7.32
C PHE A 14 -8.45 16.77 6.46
N THR A 15 -9.68 16.55 6.92
CA THR A 15 -10.89 16.90 6.14
C THR A 15 -11.55 18.21 6.59
N GLN A 16 -11.36 18.63 7.84
CA GLN A 16 -12.05 19.80 8.39
C GLN A 16 -11.08 20.89 8.86
N GLU A 17 -10.01 20.55 9.58
CA GLU A 17 -9.16 21.58 10.21
C GLU A 17 -7.98 22.04 9.36
N LEU A 18 -7.17 21.11 8.84
CA LEU A 18 -5.99 21.42 8.06
C LEU A 18 -6.28 22.14 6.72
N PRO A 19 -7.44 21.96 6.07
CA PRO A 19 -7.84 22.80 4.93
C PRO A 19 -7.98 24.29 5.29
N LYS A 20 -8.16 24.66 6.56
CA LYS A 20 -8.18 26.07 6.98
C LYS A 20 -6.79 26.73 6.92
N VAL A 21 -5.73 25.93 6.84
CA VAL A 21 -4.36 26.46 6.69
C VAL A 21 -4.20 27.00 5.27
N GLY A 22 -4.11 28.33 5.17
CA GLY A 22 -3.97 29.03 3.89
C GLY A 22 -5.30 29.38 3.21
N SER A 23 -6.44 29.20 3.89
CA SER A 23 -7.76 29.64 3.38
C SER A 23 -7.92 31.18 3.40
N GLY A 24 -6.99 31.90 4.02
CA GLY A 24 -6.94 33.36 4.03
C GLY A 24 -7.59 33.93 5.28
N ASP A 25 -6.80 34.64 6.06
CA ASP A 25 -7.27 35.33 7.25
C ASP A 25 -8.06 36.58 6.82
N LEU A 26 -9.35 36.67 7.18
CA LEU A 26 -10.12 37.91 7.09
C LEU A 26 -9.91 38.78 8.34
N GLY A 27 -9.09 38.34 9.29
CA GLY A 27 -8.72 39.07 10.50
C GLY A 27 -7.57 40.04 10.29
N VAL A 28 -7.92 41.33 10.25
CA VAL A 28 -7.04 42.50 10.53
C VAL A 28 -5.99 42.86 9.47
N GLY A 29 -6.40 43.75 8.56
CA GLY A 29 -5.52 44.73 7.92
C GLY A 29 -4.98 44.35 6.55
N ILE A 30 -5.42 45.08 5.51
CA ILE A 30 -4.89 45.04 4.12
C ILE A 30 -5.30 43.77 3.31
N GLY A 31 -6.54 43.30 3.49
CA GLY A 31 -7.07 42.07 2.87
C GLY A 31 -8.01 42.25 1.68
N LEU A 32 -7.95 43.35 0.91
CA LEU A 32 -8.73 43.50 -0.33
C LEU A 32 -8.19 42.68 -1.52
N SER A 33 -7.14 41.87 -1.33
CA SER A 33 -6.44 41.21 -2.44
C SER A 33 -6.90 39.79 -2.74
N SER A 34 -7.31 38.97 -1.75
CA SER A 34 -7.56 37.53 -2.03
C SER A 34 -8.91 37.27 -2.71
N ALA A 35 -9.98 37.91 -2.23
CA ALA A 35 -11.31 37.78 -2.85
C ALA A 35 -11.35 38.43 -4.26
N TRP A 36 -10.72 39.60 -4.44
CA TRP A 36 -10.63 40.26 -5.74
C TRP A 36 -9.67 39.56 -6.71
N ALA A 37 -8.60 38.91 -6.23
CA ALA A 37 -7.75 38.06 -7.06
C ALA A 37 -8.55 36.89 -7.63
N MET A 38 -9.45 36.28 -6.84
CA MET A 38 -10.30 35.20 -7.33
C MET A 38 -11.35 35.68 -8.34
N THR A 39 -12.01 36.82 -8.10
CA THR A 39 -12.91 37.42 -9.10
C THR A 39 -12.15 37.78 -10.37
N ARG A 40 -10.91 38.27 -10.26
CA ARG A 40 -10.03 38.55 -11.40
C ARG A 40 -9.67 37.27 -12.15
N ASP A 41 -9.23 36.23 -11.46
CA ASP A 41 -8.80 34.96 -12.09
C ASP A 41 -9.97 34.25 -12.78
N PHE A 42 -11.15 34.24 -12.14
CA PHE A 42 -12.38 33.73 -12.76
C PHE A 42 -12.83 34.59 -13.94
N ALA A 43 -12.77 35.93 -13.83
CA ALA A 43 -13.12 36.84 -14.92
C ALA A 43 -12.14 36.74 -16.11
N VAL A 44 -10.88 36.37 -15.88
CA VAL A 44 -9.85 36.24 -16.92
C VAL A 44 -9.88 34.85 -17.57
N LEU A 45 -10.08 33.77 -16.80
CA LEU A 45 -9.93 32.39 -17.29
C LEU A 45 -11.26 31.65 -17.48
N GLY A 46 -12.37 32.19 -16.98
CA GLY A 46 -13.69 31.56 -17.05
C GLY A 46 -13.82 30.25 -16.26
N THR A 47 -12.83 29.93 -15.42
CA THR A 47 -12.77 28.70 -14.63
C THR A 47 -12.06 28.95 -13.29
N LEU A 48 -12.37 28.13 -12.29
CA LEU A 48 -11.75 28.20 -10.98
C LEU A 48 -10.38 27.48 -11.06
N ILE A 49 -9.29 28.20 -10.79
CA ILE A 49 -7.94 27.64 -10.83
C ILE A 49 -7.79 26.64 -9.67
N ASP A 50 -7.34 25.42 -9.99
CA ASP A 50 -6.99 24.41 -9.00
C ASP A 50 -5.86 24.93 -8.09
N ARG A 51 -6.11 24.98 -6.78
CA ARG A 51 -5.11 25.47 -5.83
C ARG A 51 -4.12 24.35 -5.53
N SER A 52 -2.84 24.71 -5.50
CA SER A 52 -1.82 23.77 -5.02
C SER A 52 -2.12 23.36 -3.58
N PRO A 53 -1.94 22.08 -3.23
CA PRO A 53 -2.07 21.62 -1.85
C PRO A 53 -1.20 22.44 -0.89
N ASN A 54 -1.68 22.65 0.34
CA ASN A 54 -0.92 23.32 1.38
C ASN A 54 0.22 22.43 1.92
N ILE A 55 0.92 22.91 2.95
CA ILE A 55 2.07 22.21 3.55
C ILE A 55 1.74 20.82 4.12
N TYR A 56 0.46 20.51 4.33
CA TYR A 56 -0.05 19.21 4.81
C TYR A 56 -0.56 18.31 3.68
N GLY A 57 -0.51 18.77 2.43
CA GLY A 57 -0.97 18.02 1.26
C GLY A 57 -2.48 18.05 1.06
N VAL A 58 -3.19 19.00 1.68
CA VAL A 58 -4.65 19.20 1.51
C VAL A 58 -4.93 20.49 0.75
N VAL A 59 -6.00 20.51 -0.04
CA VAL A 59 -6.43 21.72 -0.74
C VAL A 59 -7.06 22.68 0.28
N PRO A 60 -6.61 23.95 0.36
CA PRO A 60 -7.22 24.92 1.27
C PRO A 60 -8.71 25.13 0.98
N ASP A 61 -9.52 25.17 2.03
CA ASP A 61 -10.97 25.34 1.89
C ASP A 61 -11.35 26.80 1.53
N PHE A 62 -12.52 26.95 0.93
CA PHE A 62 -13.09 28.21 0.44
C PHE A 62 -14.19 28.76 1.36
N LEU A 63 -14.77 27.92 2.23
CA LEU A 63 -16.01 28.23 2.96
C LEU A 63 -15.82 28.27 4.47
N GLU A 64 -14.98 27.41 5.03
CA GLU A 64 -14.71 27.42 6.47
C GLU A 64 -13.64 28.46 6.84
N TYR A 65 -14.12 29.51 7.51
CA TYR A 65 -13.31 30.58 8.08
C TYR A 65 -12.93 30.24 9.52
N GLY A 66 -11.64 30.41 9.87
CA GLY A 66 -11.16 30.33 11.24
C GLY A 66 -9.75 29.75 11.35
N GLU A 67 -9.13 29.93 12.51
CA GLU A 67 -7.85 29.31 12.81
C GLU A 67 -8.03 27.78 12.95
N PRO A 68 -7.15 26.97 12.35
CA PRO A 68 -7.14 25.53 12.55
C PRO A 68 -6.96 25.18 14.03
N HIS A 69 -7.67 24.15 14.50
CA HIS A 69 -7.52 23.70 15.87
C HIS A 69 -6.06 23.25 16.19
N PRO A 70 -5.49 23.60 17.37
CA PRO A 70 -4.11 23.23 17.76
C PRO A 70 -3.80 21.73 17.63
N ASP A 71 -4.70 20.86 18.11
CA ASP A 71 -4.58 19.40 17.94
C ASP A 71 -4.45 18.94 16.49
N ALA A 72 -5.13 19.60 15.54
CA ALA A 72 -5.04 19.25 14.13
C ALA A 72 -3.67 19.65 13.56
N LEU A 73 -3.15 20.82 13.95
CA LEU A 73 -1.78 21.23 13.60
C LEU A 73 -0.75 20.26 14.17
N ALA A 74 -0.92 19.82 15.42
CA ALA A 74 -0.07 18.81 16.05
C ALA A 74 -0.12 17.48 15.30
N ALA A 75 -1.31 17.02 14.91
CA ALA A 75 -1.49 15.81 14.10
C ALA A 75 -0.82 15.93 12.73
N GLY A 76 -1.04 17.04 12.01
CA GLY A 76 -0.42 17.31 10.72
C GLY A 76 1.10 17.37 10.79
N ALA A 77 1.66 18.01 11.83
CA ALA A 77 3.10 18.04 12.07
C ALA A 77 3.67 16.64 12.36
N ALA A 78 2.98 15.84 13.18
CA ALA A 78 3.38 14.47 13.48
C ALA A 78 3.36 13.57 12.23
N VAL A 79 2.36 13.71 11.36
CA VAL A 79 2.30 13.00 10.07
C VAL A 79 3.47 13.42 9.20
N ARG A 80 3.73 14.73 9.05
CA ARG A 80 4.87 15.23 8.25
C ARG A 80 6.22 14.71 8.76
N ALA A 81 6.39 14.56 10.07
CA ALA A 81 7.63 14.03 10.66
C ALA A 81 7.93 12.57 10.23
N ILE A 82 6.94 11.82 9.75
CA ILE A 82 7.16 10.48 9.16
C ILE A 82 8.01 10.56 7.90
N ALA A 83 8.04 11.70 7.19
CA ALA A 83 8.85 11.87 5.98
C ALA A 83 10.34 11.60 6.20
N GLU A 84 10.83 11.85 7.41
CA GLU A 84 12.23 11.66 7.83
C GLU A 84 12.52 10.22 8.29
N MET A 85 11.51 9.35 8.31
CA MET A 85 11.65 7.95 8.71
C MET A 85 12.01 7.06 7.53
N THR A 86 12.66 5.94 7.85
CA THR A 86 12.96 4.87 6.89
C THR A 86 12.23 3.60 7.33
N PHE A 87 11.55 2.95 6.39
CA PHE A 87 10.91 1.67 6.60
C PHE A 87 11.68 0.59 5.84
N SER A 88 11.59 -0.65 6.32
CA SER A 88 12.26 -1.79 5.71
C SER A 88 11.37 -3.03 5.77
N ILE A 89 11.37 -3.81 4.70
CA ILE A 89 10.69 -5.10 4.66
C ILE A 89 11.57 -6.14 5.37
N PRO A 90 11.10 -6.78 6.46
CA PRO A 90 11.90 -7.74 7.20
C PRO A 90 12.25 -8.98 6.36
N ASP A 91 13.36 -9.63 6.69
CA ASP A 91 13.71 -10.90 6.06
C ASP A 91 12.66 -11.98 6.39
N GLY A 92 12.34 -12.79 5.38
CA GLY A 92 11.30 -13.80 5.52
C GLY A 92 9.88 -13.23 5.63
N TRP A 93 9.65 -11.98 5.22
CA TRP A 93 8.29 -11.42 5.17
C TRP A 93 7.37 -12.29 4.30
N GLN A 94 6.26 -12.73 4.89
CA GLN A 94 5.27 -13.61 4.28
C GLN A 94 3.92 -12.90 4.26
N PRO A 95 3.57 -12.20 3.16
CA PRO A 95 2.29 -11.50 3.05
C PRO A 95 1.12 -12.48 2.99
N PHE A 96 1.27 -13.68 2.42
CA PHE A 96 0.19 -14.67 2.21
C PHE A 96 0.39 -16.00 2.96
N PRO A 97 0.46 -16.00 4.30
CA PRO A 97 0.62 -17.24 5.06
C PRO A 97 -0.54 -18.22 4.91
N GLU A 98 -1.71 -17.75 4.47
CA GLU A 98 -2.91 -18.56 4.27
C GLU A 98 -3.02 -19.19 2.88
N TRP A 99 -2.16 -18.82 1.93
CA TRP A 99 -2.19 -19.40 0.59
C TRP A 99 -1.26 -20.62 0.52
N PRO A 100 -1.76 -21.80 0.10
CA PRO A 100 -0.90 -22.95 -0.16
C PRO A 100 0.04 -22.62 -1.34
N ASP A 101 1.31 -22.99 -1.19
CA ASP A 101 2.35 -22.72 -2.20
C ASP A 101 3.16 -23.98 -2.52
N GLU A 102 2.50 -25.01 -3.01
CA GLU A 102 3.09 -26.33 -3.29
C GLU A 102 4.29 -26.28 -4.23
N HIS A 103 4.30 -25.30 -5.15
CA HIS A 103 5.34 -25.13 -6.17
C HIS A 103 6.29 -23.97 -5.88
N GLY A 104 6.17 -23.28 -4.74
CA GLY A 104 7.01 -22.14 -4.38
C GLY A 104 6.81 -20.89 -5.27
N LEU A 105 5.71 -20.81 -6.01
CA LEU A 105 5.44 -19.72 -6.97
C LEU A 105 5.08 -18.42 -6.25
N ILE A 106 4.30 -18.51 -5.18
CA ILE A 106 3.90 -17.33 -4.39
C ILE A 106 5.13 -16.79 -3.67
N ALA A 107 5.90 -17.65 -3.00
CA ALA A 107 7.14 -17.29 -2.32
C ALA A 107 8.16 -16.68 -3.27
N SER A 108 8.33 -17.25 -4.47
CA SER A 108 9.22 -16.70 -5.50
C SER A 108 8.78 -15.32 -5.97
N GLU A 109 7.48 -15.11 -6.16
CA GLU A 109 6.95 -13.82 -6.61
C GLU A 109 7.06 -12.76 -5.51
N VAL A 110 6.78 -13.12 -4.25
CA VAL A 110 7.00 -12.26 -3.09
C VAL A 110 8.47 -11.84 -3.00
N ALA A 111 9.40 -12.80 -3.06
CA ALA A 111 10.84 -12.52 -2.99
C ALA A 111 11.27 -11.54 -4.10
N ARG A 112 10.77 -11.73 -5.33
CA ARG A 112 11.04 -10.82 -6.46
C ARG A 112 10.54 -9.41 -6.19
N VAL A 113 9.31 -9.25 -5.69
CA VAL A 113 8.75 -7.93 -5.40
C VAL A 113 9.47 -7.26 -4.24
N VAL A 114 9.80 -8.01 -3.19
CA VAL A 114 10.55 -7.52 -2.03
C VAL A 114 11.92 -7.00 -2.45
N GLU A 115 12.65 -7.76 -3.26
CA GLU A 115 13.96 -7.34 -3.75
C GLU A 115 13.88 -6.05 -4.57
N GLU A 116 12.87 -5.94 -5.44
CA GLU A 116 12.64 -4.69 -6.17
C GLU A 116 12.34 -3.51 -5.25
N GLN A 117 11.54 -3.71 -4.20
CA GLN A 117 11.25 -2.64 -3.23
C GLN A 117 12.48 -2.28 -2.38
N ARG A 118 13.36 -3.23 -2.07
CA ARG A 118 14.63 -2.98 -1.38
C ARG A 118 15.60 -2.16 -2.24
N LEU A 119 15.62 -2.42 -3.55
CA LEU A 119 16.48 -1.69 -4.50
C LEU A 119 15.97 -0.28 -4.79
N LYS A 120 14.65 -0.10 -4.97
CA LYS A 120 14.06 1.20 -5.31
C LYS A 120 13.79 2.08 -4.08
N GLY A 121 13.35 1.49 -2.97
CA GLY A 121 13.05 2.20 -1.73
C GLY A 121 11.79 3.10 -1.75
N ASP A 122 11.22 3.40 -2.90
CA ASP A 122 10.15 4.42 -3.03
C ASP A 122 8.95 4.16 -2.11
N ARG A 123 8.39 2.96 -2.12
CA ARG A 123 7.21 2.60 -1.30
C ARG A 123 7.48 2.41 0.18
N VAL A 124 8.75 2.24 0.57
CA VAL A 124 9.15 2.12 1.98
C VAL A 124 9.79 3.42 2.49
N SER A 125 9.75 4.48 1.67
CA SER A 125 10.20 5.81 2.08
C SER A 125 9.18 6.44 3.03
N GLY A 126 9.67 7.21 4.01
CA GLY A 126 8.81 7.98 4.89
C GLY A 126 7.85 8.90 4.13
N ARG A 127 8.32 9.50 3.02
CA ARG A 127 7.49 10.36 2.16
C ARG A 127 6.30 9.63 1.54
N TYR A 128 6.50 8.39 1.11
CA TYR A 128 5.41 7.57 0.61
C TYR A 128 4.41 7.24 1.72
N VAL A 129 4.89 6.90 2.92
CA VAL A 129 4.03 6.63 4.08
C VAL A 129 3.23 7.88 4.50
N VAL A 130 3.81 9.08 4.41
CA VAL A 130 3.07 10.34 4.62
C VAL A 130 1.91 10.44 3.63
N ALA A 131 2.17 10.24 2.33
CA ALA A 131 1.13 10.29 1.31
C ALA A 131 0.05 9.23 1.53
N LEU A 132 0.43 8.02 1.96
CA LEU A 132 -0.47 6.94 2.31
C LEU A 132 -1.40 7.31 3.48
N VAL A 133 -0.84 7.83 4.57
CA VAL A 133 -1.60 8.25 5.76
C VAL A 133 -2.54 9.42 5.43
N THR A 134 -2.03 10.44 4.74
CA THR A 134 -2.84 11.59 4.30
C THR A 134 -3.98 11.15 3.39
N GLY A 135 -3.69 10.31 2.38
CA GLY A 135 -4.71 9.78 1.46
C GLY A 135 -5.78 8.99 2.19
N SER A 136 -5.41 8.08 3.10
CA SER A 136 -6.36 7.32 3.91
C SER A 136 -7.19 8.19 4.86
N ALA A 137 -6.61 9.25 5.42
CA ALA A 137 -7.33 10.19 6.27
C ALA A 137 -8.38 10.98 5.49
N ILE A 138 -8.05 11.42 4.27
CA ILE A 138 -8.97 12.15 3.38
C ILE A 138 -10.10 11.23 2.89
N LEU A 139 -9.76 10.00 2.49
CA LEU A 139 -10.74 9.02 1.99
C LEU A 139 -11.64 8.46 3.10
N GLY A 140 -11.19 8.52 4.36
CA GLY A 140 -11.93 7.99 5.50
C GLY A 140 -11.78 6.49 5.72
N PHE A 141 -10.92 5.81 4.95
CA PHE A 141 -10.65 4.37 5.09
C PHE A 141 -9.18 4.05 4.76
N GLY A 142 -8.67 2.96 5.35
CA GLY A 142 -7.31 2.49 5.14
C GLY A 142 -7.11 1.80 3.78
N PRO A 143 -5.85 1.49 3.40
CA PRO A 143 -5.54 0.80 2.15
C PRO A 143 -6.28 -0.55 2.06
N ASP A 144 -6.69 -0.94 0.85
CA ASP A 144 -7.28 -2.27 0.67
C ASP A 144 -6.18 -3.34 0.62
N TRP A 145 -6.27 -4.32 1.52
CA TRP A 145 -5.36 -5.46 1.64
C TRP A 145 -5.96 -6.76 1.10
N ARG A 146 -7.24 -6.73 0.69
CA ARG A 146 -7.95 -7.92 0.23
C ARG A 146 -7.33 -8.40 -1.08
N ALA A 147 -7.20 -9.72 -1.17
CA ALA A 147 -6.64 -10.38 -2.33
C ALA A 147 -7.27 -11.76 -2.49
N ASP A 148 -7.57 -12.11 -3.72
CA ASP A 148 -8.02 -13.44 -4.09
C ASP A 148 -6.83 -14.34 -4.41
N MET A 149 -6.91 -15.60 -3.99
CA MET A 149 -5.85 -16.57 -4.21
C MET A 149 -5.75 -16.88 -5.71
N PRO A 150 -4.55 -16.74 -6.33
CA PRO A 150 -4.35 -17.12 -7.72
C PRO A 150 -4.48 -18.63 -7.88
N ARG A 151 -4.86 -19.09 -9.08
CA ARG A 151 -4.82 -20.52 -9.40
C ARG A 151 -3.42 -20.88 -9.88
N THR A 152 -2.96 -22.06 -9.50
CA THR A 152 -1.77 -22.65 -10.12
C THR A 152 -2.17 -23.35 -11.41
N GLN A 153 -1.52 -22.99 -12.51
CA GLN A 153 -1.74 -23.63 -13.81
C GLN A 153 -0.44 -24.18 -14.39
N MET A 154 -0.53 -25.36 -15.00
CA MET A 154 0.57 -25.94 -15.74
C MET A 154 0.83 -25.13 -17.02
N VAL A 155 2.10 -24.87 -17.33
CA VAL A 155 2.48 -24.16 -18.55
C VAL A 155 2.12 -25.00 -19.78
N LYS A 156 1.50 -24.36 -20.78
CA LYS A 156 1.06 -24.99 -22.03
C LYS A 156 1.70 -24.31 -23.24
N HIS A 157 2.02 -25.10 -24.26
CA HIS A 157 2.39 -24.63 -25.59
C HIS A 157 1.39 -25.17 -26.62
N ALA A 158 0.79 -24.27 -27.41
CA ALA A 158 -0.25 -24.61 -28.39
C ALA A 158 -1.39 -25.46 -27.81
N GLY A 159 -1.84 -25.13 -26.59
CA GLY A 159 -2.92 -25.83 -25.89
C GLY A 159 -2.53 -27.17 -25.24
N LYS A 160 -1.33 -27.69 -25.48
CA LYS A 160 -0.83 -28.93 -24.87
C LYS A 160 0.12 -28.62 -23.71
N GLU A 161 0.14 -29.51 -22.72
CA GLU A 161 1.04 -29.39 -21.58
C GLU A 161 2.50 -29.34 -22.05
N ALA A 162 3.24 -28.31 -21.64
CA ALA A 162 4.63 -28.11 -22.01
C ALA A 162 5.57 -28.99 -21.19
N TRP A 163 6.59 -29.57 -21.84
CA TRP A 163 7.67 -30.31 -21.19
C TRP A 163 8.94 -29.49 -21.31
N PHE A 164 9.72 -29.46 -20.23
CA PHE A 164 10.95 -28.71 -20.15
C PHE A 164 12.09 -29.66 -19.79
N VAL A 165 13.27 -29.45 -20.36
CA VAL A 165 14.48 -30.19 -19.97
C VAL A 165 15.64 -29.22 -19.89
N THR A 166 16.43 -29.32 -18.82
CA THR A 166 17.67 -28.57 -18.65
C THR A 166 18.78 -29.24 -19.44
N ARG A 167 19.45 -28.49 -20.32
CA ARG A 167 20.64 -28.94 -21.06
C ARG A 167 21.82 -28.04 -20.76
N LYS A 168 23.02 -28.59 -20.92
CA LYS A 168 24.28 -27.85 -20.82
C LYS A 168 24.75 -27.49 -22.23
N ALA A 169 25.01 -26.21 -22.47
CA ALA A 169 25.68 -25.70 -23.66
C ALA A 169 27.01 -25.05 -23.27
N ARG A 170 27.89 -24.87 -24.27
CA ARG A 170 29.18 -24.20 -24.11
C ARG A 170 29.16 -22.94 -24.95
N ASP A 171 29.49 -21.80 -24.34
CA ASP A 171 29.60 -20.53 -25.07
C ASP A 171 30.89 -20.47 -25.91
N ALA A 172 31.04 -19.40 -26.70
CA ALA A 172 32.22 -19.17 -27.53
C ALA A 172 33.53 -19.01 -26.72
N PHE A 173 33.42 -18.74 -25.42
CA PHE A 173 34.54 -18.59 -24.48
C PHE A 173 34.80 -19.88 -23.67
N GLY A 174 34.13 -20.98 -24.00
CA GLY A 174 34.32 -22.27 -23.35
C GLY A 174 33.61 -22.44 -22.00
N ARG A 175 32.82 -21.47 -21.54
CA ARG A 175 32.04 -21.55 -20.30
C ARG A 175 30.80 -22.39 -20.53
N VAL A 176 30.53 -23.30 -19.59
CA VAL A 176 29.35 -24.16 -19.62
C VAL A 176 28.20 -23.43 -18.94
N TYR A 177 27.08 -23.28 -19.63
CA TYR A 177 25.85 -22.72 -19.06
C TYR A 177 24.69 -23.71 -19.21
N GLU A 178 23.79 -23.68 -18.24
CA GLU A 178 22.55 -24.44 -18.29
C GLU A 178 21.46 -23.60 -18.95
N TYR A 179 20.73 -24.21 -19.87
CA TYR A 179 19.59 -23.58 -20.52
C TYR A 179 18.44 -24.58 -20.63
N GLU A 180 17.23 -24.04 -20.59
CA GLU A 180 16.02 -24.83 -20.73
C GLU A 180 15.58 -24.90 -22.20
N THR A 181 15.17 -26.08 -22.64
CA THR A 181 14.63 -26.32 -23.99
C THR A 181 13.38 -27.19 -23.93
N ASP A 182 12.67 -27.31 -25.06
CA ASP A 182 11.55 -28.24 -25.22
C ASP A 182 11.97 -29.68 -24.84
N GLY A 183 11.33 -30.19 -23.79
CA GLY A 183 11.51 -31.53 -23.26
C GLY A 183 10.65 -32.58 -23.96
N PHE A 184 9.88 -32.22 -25.00
CA PHE A 184 9.05 -33.14 -25.75
C PHE A 184 9.71 -33.60 -27.05
N ASP A 185 9.95 -34.91 -27.19
CA ASP A 185 10.44 -35.47 -28.45
C ASP A 185 9.27 -35.59 -29.45
N ARG A 186 9.19 -34.65 -30.39
CA ARG A 186 8.16 -34.63 -31.45
C ARG A 186 8.19 -35.86 -32.36
N ARG A 187 9.35 -36.51 -32.52
CA ARG A 187 9.46 -37.71 -33.37
C ARG A 187 8.94 -38.94 -32.65
N LYS A 188 9.23 -39.07 -31.36
CA LYS A 188 8.79 -40.22 -30.53
C LYS A 188 7.48 -39.98 -29.79
N GLN A 189 6.88 -38.79 -29.93
CA GLN A 189 5.64 -38.36 -29.28
C GLN A 189 5.64 -38.61 -27.76
N ARG A 190 6.79 -38.41 -27.10
CA ARG A 190 6.95 -38.66 -25.66
C ARG A 190 7.95 -37.69 -25.01
N PRO A 191 7.85 -37.42 -23.70
CA PRO A 191 8.86 -36.65 -22.99
C PRO A 191 10.24 -37.30 -23.04
N VAL A 192 11.28 -36.47 -23.13
CA VAL A 192 12.67 -36.93 -23.01
C VAL A 192 13.00 -37.31 -21.57
N LYS A 193 14.03 -38.14 -21.38
CA LYS A 193 14.51 -38.50 -20.05
C LYS A 193 14.96 -37.24 -19.31
N GLY A 194 14.42 -37.03 -18.10
CA GLY A 194 14.68 -35.83 -17.29
C GLY A 194 13.81 -34.63 -17.65
N ALA A 195 12.82 -34.78 -18.52
CA ALA A 195 11.84 -33.72 -18.75
C ALA A 195 10.93 -33.56 -17.52
N TYR A 196 10.60 -32.30 -17.19
CA TYR A 196 9.72 -31.93 -16.09
C TYR A 196 8.62 -30.96 -16.56
N ARG A 197 7.63 -30.76 -15.70
CA ARG A 197 6.52 -29.81 -15.88
C ARG A 197 6.81 -28.53 -15.13
N LYS A 198 6.40 -27.39 -15.70
CA LYS A 198 6.40 -26.09 -15.03
C LYS A 198 5.00 -25.65 -14.70
N TYR A 199 4.92 -24.87 -13.63
CA TYR A 199 3.70 -24.24 -13.16
C TYR A 199 3.89 -22.73 -13.14
N THR A 200 2.80 -22.00 -13.32
CA THR A 200 2.74 -20.54 -13.20
C THR A 200 1.46 -20.17 -12.47
N LEU A 201 1.43 -19.00 -11.85
CA LEU A 201 0.20 -18.40 -11.36
C LEU A 201 -0.68 -18.02 -12.56
N SER A 202 -1.99 -18.21 -12.44
CA SER A 202 -2.98 -17.77 -13.43
C SER A 202 -3.02 -16.26 -13.55
N ASP A 203 -2.92 -15.59 -12.40
CA ASP A 203 -3.07 -14.15 -12.26
C ASP A 203 -1.85 -13.57 -11.54
N PRO A 204 -1.38 -12.37 -11.93
CA PRO A 204 -0.27 -11.71 -11.26
C PRO A 204 -0.67 -11.26 -9.86
N ILE A 205 0.11 -11.65 -8.85
CA ILE A 205 -0.16 -11.27 -7.45
C ILE A 205 0.60 -10.04 -6.96
N ARG A 206 1.32 -9.35 -7.86
CA ARG A 206 2.10 -8.16 -7.50
C ARG A 206 1.26 -7.10 -6.78
N GLY A 207 0.06 -6.79 -7.30
CA GLY A 207 -0.84 -5.83 -6.69
C GLY A 207 -1.20 -6.23 -5.25
N ALA A 208 -1.57 -7.50 -5.05
CA ALA A 208 -1.89 -8.05 -3.75
C ALA A 208 -0.70 -7.98 -2.76
N ILE A 209 0.53 -8.21 -3.22
CA ILE A 209 1.74 -8.09 -2.39
C ILE A 209 1.88 -6.66 -1.89
N LEU A 210 1.78 -5.69 -2.81
CA LEU A 210 1.93 -4.27 -2.50
C LEU A 210 0.81 -3.76 -1.60
N SER A 211 -0.43 -4.19 -1.82
CA SER A 211 -1.57 -3.91 -0.96
C SER A 211 -1.36 -4.34 0.49
N ARG A 212 -0.81 -5.55 0.72
CA ARG A 212 -0.50 -6.01 2.08
C ARG A 212 0.67 -5.27 2.72
N LEU A 213 1.68 -4.90 1.92
CA LEU A 213 2.77 -4.05 2.38
C LEU A 213 2.26 -2.66 2.82
N GLU A 214 1.44 -2.02 1.98
CA GLU A 214 0.85 -0.71 2.26
C GLU A 214 -0.03 -0.75 3.52
N TRP A 215 -0.81 -1.82 3.72
CA TRP A 215 -1.57 -2.01 4.95
C TRP A 215 -0.67 -2.07 6.20
N GLU A 216 0.39 -2.87 6.18
CA GLU A 216 1.33 -2.98 7.30
C GLU A 216 2.02 -1.64 7.59
N LEU A 217 2.48 -0.93 6.56
CA LEU A 217 3.08 0.41 6.68
C LEU A 217 2.09 1.41 7.29
N TRP A 218 0.83 1.38 6.84
CA TRP A 218 -0.21 2.25 7.37
C TRP A 218 -0.50 1.95 8.85
N GLN A 219 -0.63 0.68 9.23
CA GLN A 219 -0.83 0.27 10.63
C GLN A 219 0.34 0.68 11.53
N ASP A 220 1.57 0.59 11.02
CA ASP A 220 2.78 1.01 11.73
C ASP A 220 2.85 2.52 11.90
N ALA A 221 2.49 3.27 10.86
CA ALA A 221 2.35 4.72 10.93
C ALA A 221 1.29 5.13 11.96
N LEU A 222 0.12 4.49 11.97
CA LEU A 222 -0.92 4.77 12.96
C LEU A 222 -0.45 4.46 14.39
N SER A 223 0.25 3.34 14.59
CA SER A 223 0.81 2.98 15.90
C SER A 223 1.87 3.97 16.36
N TYR A 224 2.73 4.44 15.45
CA TYR A 224 3.68 5.50 15.73
C TYR A 224 2.97 6.82 16.09
N LEU A 225 2.00 7.25 15.27
CA LEU A 225 1.26 8.50 15.47
C LEU A 225 0.51 8.51 16.78
N ALA A 226 -0.21 7.43 17.10
CA ALA A 226 -0.94 7.29 18.36
C ALA A 226 -0.02 7.47 19.59
N ARG A 227 1.19 6.89 19.54
CA ARG A 227 2.20 7.06 20.60
C ARG A 227 2.80 8.46 20.60
N SER A 228 3.11 9.01 19.43
CA SER A 228 3.76 10.32 19.30
C SER A 228 2.87 11.48 19.72
N LEU A 229 1.55 11.33 19.56
CA LEU A 229 0.53 12.33 19.93
C LEU A 229 -0.02 12.12 21.34
N ALA A 230 0.27 10.98 21.97
CA ALA A 230 -0.15 10.73 23.35
C ALA A 230 0.35 11.85 24.27
N ASN A 231 -0.57 12.46 25.01
CA ASN A 231 -0.32 13.58 25.93
C ASN A 231 0.23 14.86 25.29
N ARG A 232 0.13 15.03 23.96
CA ARG A 232 0.55 16.25 23.24
C ARG A 232 -0.62 17.07 22.67
N LEU A 233 -1.84 16.60 22.89
CA LEU A 233 -3.07 17.21 22.40
C LEU A 233 -3.76 17.95 23.56
N GLU A 234 -4.36 19.09 23.27
CA GLU A 234 -5.01 19.98 24.24
C GLU A 234 -6.50 19.62 24.42
N GLY A 235 -7.21 19.35 23.31
CA GLY A 235 -8.65 19.07 23.29
C GLY A 235 -8.98 17.57 23.32
N HIS A 236 -8.12 16.75 22.71
CA HIS A 236 -8.33 15.33 22.48
C HIS A 236 -7.40 14.44 23.29
N ALA A 237 -7.88 13.25 23.64
CA ALA A 237 -7.06 12.16 24.16
C ALA A 237 -7.03 11.04 23.13
N ILE A 238 -5.85 10.55 22.78
CA ILE A 238 -5.74 9.37 21.91
C ILE A 238 -6.17 8.13 22.70
N ALA A 239 -7.20 7.45 22.20
CA ALA A 239 -7.59 6.15 22.71
C ALA A 239 -6.48 5.11 22.44
N PRO A 240 -6.32 4.07 23.29
CA PRO A 240 -5.36 3.00 23.05
C PRO A 240 -5.53 2.40 21.65
N PHE A 241 -4.43 2.30 20.92
CA PHE A 241 -4.41 1.75 19.56
C PHE A 241 -3.51 0.51 19.53
N VAL A 242 -4.06 -0.59 19.01
CA VAL A 242 -3.33 -1.84 18.79
C VAL A 242 -3.34 -2.10 17.28
N PRO A 243 -2.17 -2.09 16.60
CA PRO A 243 -2.11 -2.28 15.16
C PRO A 243 -2.53 -3.70 14.79
N ASP A 244 -3.38 -3.80 13.79
CA ASP A 244 -3.77 -5.07 13.18
C ASP A 244 -3.01 -5.25 11.86
N ARG A 245 -1.75 -5.68 11.97
CA ARG A 245 -0.85 -5.83 10.81
C ARG A 245 -1.27 -6.92 9.83
N HIS A 246 -2.00 -7.94 10.28
CA HIS A 246 -2.32 -9.11 9.47
C HIS A 246 -3.78 -9.57 9.64
N PRO A 247 -4.78 -8.73 9.28
CA PRO A 247 -6.20 -9.07 9.41
C PRO A 247 -6.57 -10.36 8.67
N TRP A 248 -5.90 -10.63 7.54
CA TRP A 248 -6.08 -11.82 6.73
C TRP A 248 -5.81 -13.13 7.47
N ARG A 249 -4.89 -13.15 8.46
CA ARG A 249 -4.60 -14.36 9.26
C ARG A 249 -5.82 -14.80 10.08
N ARG A 250 -6.63 -13.85 10.57
CA ARG A 250 -7.84 -14.17 11.33
C ARG A 250 -8.98 -14.61 10.42
N ARG A 251 -9.12 -13.97 9.25
CA ARG A 251 -10.12 -14.36 8.25
C ARG A 251 -9.94 -15.80 7.77
N ALA A 252 -8.71 -16.24 7.55
CA ALA A 252 -8.40 -17.64 7.20
C ALA A 252 -8.87 -18.63 8.29
N ARG A 253 -8.68 -18.30 9.57
CA ARG A 253 -9.16 -19.13 10.68
C ARG A 253 -10.68 -19.24 10.73
N SER A 254 -11.39 -18.13 10.53
CA SER A 254 -12.86 -18.13 10.54
C SER A 254 -13.46 -18.94 9.38
N ALA A 255 -12.90 -18.81 8.16
CA ALA A 255 -13.35 -19.58 7.00
C ALA A 255 -13.17 -21.10 7.19
N ASN A 256 -12.04 -21.51 7.78
CA ASN A 256 -11.79 -22.92 8.09
C ASN A 256 -12.71 -23.44 9.20
N SER A 257 -13.07 -22.62 10.19
CA SER A 257 -14.01 -23.04 11.24
C SER A 257 -15.44 -23.23 10.73
N SER A 258 -15.91 -22.41 9.79
CA SER A 258 -17.24 -22.58 9.18
C SER A 258 -17.34 -23.83 8.30
N GLN A 259 -16.27 -24.17 7.55
CA GLN A 259 -16.24 -25.40 6.73
C GLN A 259 -16.22 -26.68 7.58
N GLY A 260 -15.72 -26.61 8.81
CA GLY A 260 -15.73 -27.74 9.75
C GLY A 260 -17.12 -28.06 10.32
N PHE A 261 -18.05 -27.10 10.36
CA PHE A 261 -19.43 -27.33 10.81
C PHE A 261 -20.31 -27.90 9.69
N ASP A 262 -20.09 -27.52 8.43
CA ASP A 262 -20.88 -28.01 7.29
C ASP A 262 -20.53 -29.43 6.85
N MET A 263 -19.36 -29.96 7.24
CA MET A 263 -18.92 -31.34 6.95
C MET A 263 -19.31 -32.35 8.05
N ALA A 264 -19.99 -31.90 9.11
CA ALA A 264 -20.43 -32.72 10.24
C ALA A 264 -21.96 -32.85 10.34
N GLY A 265 -22.70 -32.46 9.28
CA GLY A 265 -24.16 -32.56 9.17
C GLY A 265 -24.62 -33.67 8.24
#